data_AF-A0A386ZJQ2-F1
#
_entry.id   AF-A0A386ZJQ2-F1
#
_cell.length_a   1.000
_cell.length_b   1.000
_cell.length_c   1.000
_cell.angle_alpha   90.00
_cell.angle_beta   90.00
_cell.angle_gamma   90.00
#
_symmetry.space_group_name_H-M   'P 1'
#
loop_
_entity.id
_entity.type
_entity.pdbx_description
1 polymer ?
#
loop_
_entity_poly.entity_id
_entity_poly.type
_entity_poly.pdbx_seq_one_letter_code
_entity_poly.pdbx_strand_id
1 'polypeptide(L)'
;MSDGRWADPHATVAVRKFLRRHRTAVETVLAAARLDGLDEFADAAARYAADPRRPVPPEGAAVVFAIAQHAAVAYRTGAEREREFIDRFVDSWLTEHGHAFVAEVARVRPTVRVEDPDPRAGRMTPWLRRAEPEEQPSPAAEALSRRVRARLAATADEAPRADPKSVTTDQIRRFEAAMVDGRRWRTPAFRRLIVEDSELGPLAQRLVWASFDGTGAVTRSFRVDAEHTLLDATGAAVEPGPEALVGVAHPLHLGEALAAWRESFSDSRLHQPFEQLHRRTYALTTAETQADILSRFTDRELRTDRMFALQELGWEITREALYRRFGPTRELTVALDPGLEGGYRYEPERQRVLSVRLRAGNFGALDPVTASELIRQLERAAA
;
A
#
# COMPACT_ATOMS: atom_id res chain seq x y z
N MET A 1 10.75 22.52 11.43
CA MET A 1 10.67 21.08 11.72
C MET A 1 9.26 20.60 11.40
N SER A 2 9.00 20.27 10.13
CA SER A 2 7.66 19.89 9.66
C SER A 2 7.46 18.38 9.89
N ASP A 3 6.64 18.05 10.88
CA ASP A 3 6.23 16.70 11.20
C ASP A 3 5.27 16.18 10.10
N GLY A 4 5.67 15.09 9.45
CA GLY A 4 4.98 14.27 8.44
C GLY A 4 3.66 14.75 7.81
N ARG A 5 3.70 15.14 6.53
CA ARG A 5 2.50 15.40 5.70
C ARG A 5 1.80 14.14 5.16
N TRP A 6 2.41 12.96 5.24
CA TRP A 6 1.96 11.75 4.51
C TRP A 6 1.55 10.63 5.46
N ALA A 7 0.51 9.88 5.07
CA ALA A 7 0.01 8.74 5.85
C ALA A 7 0.96 7.55 5.72
N ASP A 8 1.26 6.86 6.81
CA ASP A 8 1.91 5.55 6.76
C ASP A 8 1.04 4.58 5.92
N PRO A 9 1.48 4.16 4.73
CA PRO A 9 0.69 3.28 3.86
C PRO A 9 0.49 1.87 4.47
N HIS A 10 1.32 1.51 5.45
CA HIS A 10 1.25 0.23 6.16
C HIS A 10 0.48 0.31 7.46
N ALA A 11 0.01 1.50 7.84
CA ALA A 11 -0.79 1.75 9.03
C ALA A 11 -1.97 0.79 9.12
N THR A 12 -2.69 0.62 8.03
CA THR A 12 -3.84 -0.28 7.93
C THR A 12 -3.48 -1.74 8.17
N VAL A 13 -2.38 -2.23 7.59
CA VAL A 13 -1.93 -3.61 7.80
C VAL A 13 -1.48 -3.82 9.25
N ALA A 14 -0.77 -2.85 9.81
CA ALA A 14 -0.28 -2.87 11.19
C ALA A 14 -1.45 -2.87 12.20
N VAL A 15 -2.44 -1.99 12.01
CA VAL A 15 -3.66 -1.95 12.84
C VAL A 15 -4.41 -3.28 12.75
N ARG A 16 -4.61 -3.84 11.55
CA ARG A 16 -5.27 -5.14 11.39
C ARG A 16 -4.50 -6.28 12.08
N LYS A 17 -3.17 -6.33 11.97
CA LYS A 17 -2.33 -7.33 12.66
C LYS A 17 -2.45 -7.16 14.18
N PHE A 18 -2.45 -5.93 14.66
CA PHE A 18 -2.63 -5.62 16.07
C PHE A 18 -4.01 -6.08 16.59
N LEU A 19 -5.09 -5.75 15.87
CA LEU A 19 -6.45 -6.14 16.25
C LEU A 19 -6.64 -7.65 16.24
N ARG A 20 -6.07 -8.37 15.26
CA ARG A 20 -6.07 -9.84 15.27
C ARG A 20 -5.33 -10.41 16.49
N ARG A 21 -4.16 -9.85 16.83
CA ARG A 21 -3.36 -10.30 17.97
C ARG A 21 -4.07 -10.07 19.31
N HIS A 22 -4.80 -8.97 19.44
CA HIS A 22 -5.48 -8.59 20.69
C HIS A 22 -6.99 -8.86 20.65
N ARG A 23 -7.46 -9.69 19.71
CA ARG A 23 -8.89 -9.98 19.52
C ARG A 23 -9.55 -10.42 20.81
N THR A 24 -8.96 -11.38 21.52
CA THR A 24 -9.51 -11.91 22.78
C THR A 24 -9.66 -10.81 23.83
N ALA A 25 -8.65 -9.93 23.97
CA ALA A 25 -8.73 -8.82 24.92
C ALA A 25 -9.84 -7.83 24.56
N VAL A 26 -10.01 -7.53 23.27
CA VAL A 26 -11.12 -6.69 22.79
C VAL A 26 -12.46 -7.37 23.08
N GLU A 27 -12.63 -8.63 22.69
CA GLU A 27 -13.86 -9.41 22.93
C GLU A 27 -14.23 -9.49 24.40
N THR A 28 -13.26 -9.69 25.31
CA THR A 28 -13.49 -9.71 26.76
C THR A 28 -14.06 -8.38 27.26
N VAL A 29 -13.46 -7.26 26.85
CA VAL A 29 -13.94 -5.92 27.27
C VAL A 29 -15.31 -5.61 26.67
N LEU A 30 -15.56 -6.00 25.41
CA LEU A 30 -16.88 -5.82 24.78
C LEU A 30 -17.97 -6.70 25.41
N ALA A 31 -17.62 -7.91 25.88
CA ALA A 31 -18.55 -8.75 26.61
C ALA A 31 -18.93 -8.14 27.97
N ALA A 32 -17.95 -7.60 28.71
CA ALA A 32 -18.22 -6.86 29.95
C ALA A 32 -19.08 -5.61 29.70
N ALA A 33 -18.82 -4.86 28.63
CA ALA A 33 -19.59 -3.68 28.27
C ALA A 33 -21.08 -3.98 28.01
N ARG A 34 -21.41 -5.12 27.42
CA ARG A 34 -22.82 -5.55 27.25
C ARG A 34 -23.51 -5.83 28.58
N LEU A 35 -22.79 -6.44 29.54
CA LEU A 35 -23.33 -6.67 30.88
C LEU A 35 -23.59 -5.35 31.63
N ASP A 36 -22.84 -4.30 31.28
CA ASP A 36 -22.99 -2.95 31.84
C ASP A 36 -23.98 -2.07 31.04
N GLY A 37 -24.72 -2.63 30.07
CA GLY A 37 -25.74 -1.92 29.30
C GLY A 37 -25.21 -0.99 28.20
N LEU A 38 -23.97 -1.20 27.74
CA LEU A 38 -23.31 -0.43 26.68
C LEU A 38 -23.38 -1.16 25.31
N ASP A 39 -24.53 -1.77 25.00
CA ASP A 39 -24.72 -2.61 23.80
C ASP A 39 -24.39 -1.89 22.50
N GLU A 40 -24.80 -0.62 22.37
CA GLU A 40 -24.54 0.18 21.17
C GLU A 40 -23.04 0.33 20.89
N PHE A 41 -22.23 0.60 21.93
CA PHE A 41 -20.78 0.68 21.80
C PHE A 41 -20.16 -0.68 21.55
N ALA A 42 -20.62 -1.72 22.23
CA ALA A 42 -20.13 -3.06 22.05
C ALA A 42 -20.35 -3.58 20.61
N ASP A 43 -21.52 -3.28 20.03
CA ASP A 43 -21.89 -3.72 18.68
C ASP A 43 -21.23 -2.88 17.58
N ALA A 44 -21.08 -1.57 17.79
CA ALA A 44 -20.30 -0.73 16.88
C ALA A 44 -18.82 -1.15 16.88
N ALA A 45 -18.24 -1.41 18.05
CA ALA A 45 -16.86 -1.85 18.21
C ALA A 45 -16.63 -3.26 17.62
N ALA A 46 -17.56 -4.19 17.83
CA ALA A 46 -17.48 -5.54 17.26
C ALA A 46 -17.50 -5.50 15.72
N ARG A 47 -18.36 -4.65 15.13
CA ARG A 47 -18.40 -4.44 13.67
C ARG A 47 -17.07 -3.90 13.14
N TYR A 48 -16.50 -2.90 13.81
CA TYR A 48 -15.19 -2.34 13.43
C TYR A 48 -14.06 -3.38 13.58
N ALA A 49 -14.00 -4.11 14.70
CA ALA A 49 -12.95 -5.09 14.95
C ALA A 49 -13.00 -6.30 13.98
N ALA A 50 -14.19 -6.67 13.49
CA ALA A 50 -14.39 -7.78 12.57
C ALA A 50 -13.92 -7.47 11.15
N ASP A 51 -14.32 -6.31 10.58
CA ASP A 51 -13.89 -5.87 9.25
C ASP A 51 -13.75 -4.35 9.19
N PRO A 52 -12.58 -3.81 9.55
CA PRO A 52 -12.33 -2.36 9.54
C PRO A 52 -12.53 -1.69 8.18
N ARG A 53 -12.61 -2.44 7.07
CA ARG A 53 -12.75 -1.89 5.71
C ARG A 53 -14.17 -1.47 5.34
N ARG A 54 -15.18 -2.02 6.04
CA ARG A 54 -16.57 -1.74 5.69
C ARG A 54 -16.97 -0.36 6.22
N PRO A 55 -18.05 0.24 5.67
CA PRO A 55 -18.68 1.38 6.32
C PRO A 55 -19.08 1.00 7.73
N VAL A 56 -18.43 1.63 8.70
CA VAL A 56 -18.56 1.34 10.13
C VAL A 56 -18.75 2.66 10.89
N PRO A 57 -19.48 2.66 12.01
CA PRO A 57 -19.65 3.88 12.81
C PRO A 57 -18.30 4.31 13.43
N PRO A 58 -17.93 5.61 13.38
CA PRO A 58 -16.73 6.14 14.05
C PRO A 58 -16.64 5.80 15.54
N GLU A 59 -17.79 5.64 16.20
CA GLU A 59 -17.91 5.23 17.59
C GLU A 59 -17.26 3.86 17.83
N GLY A 60 -17.42 2.92 16.90
CA GLY A 60 -16.81 1.60 16.98
C GLY A 60 -15.29 1.67 16.92
N ALA A 61 -14.75 2.51 16.03
CA ALA A 61 -13.30 2.73 15.92
C ALA A 61 -12.74 3.44 17.16
N ALA A 62 -13.48 4.41 17.74
CA ALA A 62 -13.08 5.09 18.96
C ALA A 62 -13.01 4.14 20.17
N VAL A 63 -14.00 3.25 20.31
CA VAL A 63 -14.04 2.25 21.39
C VAL A 63 -12.92 1.22 21.23
N VAL A 64 -12.74 0.66 20.02
CA VAL A 64 -11.66 -0.30 19.77
C VAL A 64 -10.29 0.34 19.98
N PHE A 65 -10.11 1.59 19.56
CA PHE A 65 -8.88 2.34 19.84
C PHE A 65 -8.68 2.56 21.34
N ALA A 66 -9.73 2.89 22.10
CA ALA A 66 -9.62 3.05 23.55
C ALA A 66 -9.14 1.77 24.23
N ILE A 67 -9.72 0.62 23.88
CA ILE A 67 -9.32 -0.70 24.40
C ILE A 67 -7.89 -1.02 23.97
N ALA A 68 -7.56 -0.81 22.70
CA ALA A 68 -6.24 -1.05 22.15
C ALA A 68 -5.16 -0.19 22.81
N GLN A 69 -5.47 1.08 23.07
CA GLN A 69 -4.59 2.03 23.73
C GLN A 69 -4.36 1.61 25.18
N HIS A 70 -5.41 1.24 25.91
CA HIS A 70 -5.31 0.72 27.28
C HIS A 70 -4.46 -0.56 27.33
N ALA A 71 -4.72 -1.54 26.45
CA ALA A 71 -3.94 -2.76 26.35
C ALA A 71 -2.48 -2.51 25.92
N ALA A 72 -2.21 -1.49 25.10
CA ALA A 72 -0.87 -1.15 24.66
C ALA A 72 -0.07 -0.39 25.73
N VAL A 73 -0.71 0.50 26.50
CA VAL A 73 -0.10 1.27 27.60
C VAL A 73 0.29 0.36 28.76
N ALA A 74 -0.48 -0.70 29.03
CA ALA A 74 -0.14 -1.69 30.05
C ALA A 74 1.19 -2.45 29.80
N TYR A 75 1.71 -2.45 28.57
CA TYR A 75 2.91 -3.22 28.18
C TYR A 75 4.03 -2.40 27.51
N ARG A 76 3.88 -1.08 27.32
CA ARG A 76 4.90 -0.25 26.63
C ARG A 76 5.28 0.98 27.44
N THR A 77 6.57 1.08 27.76
CA THR A 77 7.19 2.28 28.33
C THR A 77 7.67 3.23 27.22
N GLY A 78 7.28 4.51 27.28
CA GLY A 78 7.85 5.62 26.50
C GLY A 78 6.85 6.43 25.64
N ALA A 79 6.88 7.76 25.77
CA ALA A 79 6.01 8.69 25.04
C ALA A 79 6.13 8.60 23.51
N GLU A 80 7.25 8.10 23.00
CA GLU A 80 7.48 7.92 21.57
C GLU A 80 6.71 6.74 20.98
N ARG A 81 6.68 5.60 21.70
CA ARG A 81 5.92 4.41 21.30
C ARG A 81 4.41 4.64 21.36
N GLU A 82 3.97 5.48 22.30
CA GLU A 82 2.58 5.91 22.38
C GLU A 82 2.19 6.78 21.18
N ARG A 83 3.04 7.76 20.81
CA ARG A 83 2.83 8.56 19.59
C ARG A 83 2.75 7.69 18.33
N GLU A 84 3.68 6.77 18.17
CA GLU A 84 3.72 5.86 17.02
C GLU A 84 2.47 4.96 16.93
N PHE A 85 1.96 4.51 18.08
CA PHE A 85 0.72 3.76 18.15
C PHE A 85 -0.47 4.61 17.68
N ILE A 86 -0.58 5.84 18.17
CA ILE A 86 -1.66 6.76 17.79
C ILE A 86 -1.62 7.05 16.29
N ASP A 87 -0.45 7.39 15.76
CA ASP A 87 -0.25 7.75 14.35
C ASP A 87 -0.73 6.64 13.40
N ARG A 88 -0.44 5.36 13.72
CA ARG A 88 -0.89 4.22 12.91
C ARG A 88 -2.40 4.09 12.84
N PHE A 89 -3.11 4.37 13.93
CA PHE A 89 -4.58 4.35 13.87
C PHE A 89 -5.12 5.51 13.04
N VAL A 90 -4.57 6.72 13.23
CA VAL A 90 -4.96 7.91 12.47
C VAL A 90 -4.73 7.73 10.97
N ASP A 91 -3.55 7.24 10.57
CA ASP A 91 -3.22 7.02 9.17
C ASP A 91 -4.03 5.87 8.55
N SER A 92 -4.33 4.81 9.31
CA SER A 92 -5.23 3.76 8.86
C SER A 92 -6.63 4.30 8.58
N TRP A 93 -7.18 5.09 9.50
CA TRP A 93 -8.50 5.68 9.35
C TRP A 93 -8.57 6.69 8.22
N LEU A 94 -7.53 7.51 8.04
CA LEU A 94 -7.44 8.42 6.90
C LEU A 94 -7.42 7.66 5.58
N THR A 95 -6.68 6.55 5.52
CA THR A 95 -6.57 5.71 4.31
C THR A 95 -7.87 4.97 4.00
N GLU A 96 -8.55 4.42 5.01
CA GLU A 96 -9.73 3.56 4.80
C GLU A 96 -11.07 4.32 4.81
N HIS A 97 -11.16 5.45 5.52
CA HIS A 97 -12.43 6.13 5.78
C HIS A 97 -12.40 7.65 5.55
N GLY A 98 -11.22 8.24 5.36
CA GLY A 98 -11.05 9.66 5.09
C GLY A 98 -11.18 10.58 6.31
N HIS A 99 -11.06 11.88 6.04
CA HIS A 99 -10.89 12.92 7.06
C HIS A 99 -12.10 13.11 7.99
N ALA A 100 -13.32 13.05 7.46
CA ALA A 100 -14.54 13.25 8.24
C ALA A 100 -14.71 12.16 9.32
N PHE A 101 -14.39 10.91 8.94
CA PHE A 101 -14.39 9.79 9.87
C PHE A 101 -13.38 10.01 11.00
N VAL A 102 -12.15 10.39 10.66
CA VAL A 102 -11.07 10.60 11.65
C VAL A 102 -11.40 11.74 12.61
N ALA A 103 -11.99 12.83 12.09
CA ALA A 103 -12.47 13.95 12.92
C ALA A 103 -13.55 13.48 13.91
N GLU A 104 -14.47 12.64 13.46
CA GLU A 104 -15.54 12.11 14.31
C GLU A 104 -15.02 11.12 15.36
N VAL A 105 -14.06 10.25 15.00
CA VAL A 105 -13.36 9.40 15.99
C VAL A 105 -12.71 10.24 17.09
N ALA A 106 -12.06 11.35 16.73
CA ALA A 106 -11.44 12.25 17.70
C ALA A 106 -12.46 13.01 18.58
N ARG A 107 -13.70 13.19 18.09
CA ARG A 107 -14.81 13.79 18.84
C ARG A 107 -15.42 12.80 19.83
N VAL A 108 -15.53 11.52 19.45
CA VAL A 108 -16.11 10.46 20.28
C VAL A 108 -15.11 9.93 21.31
N ARG A 109 -13.82 9.83 20.98
CA ARG A 109 -12.82 9.22 21.88
C ARG A 109 -12.81 9.77 23.32
N PRO A 110 -12.98 11.08 23.59
CA PRO A 110 -13.06 11.63 24.94
C PRO A 110 -14.26 11.16 25.77
N THR A 111 -15.33 10.63 25.17
CA THR A 111 -16.52 10.15 25.90
C THR A 111 -16.40 8.69 26.35
N VAL A 112 -15.34 7.99 25.94
CA VAL A 112 -15.10 6.57 26.24
C VAL A 112 -13.97 6.43 27.26
N ARG A 113 -14.20 5.64 28.32
CA ARG A 113 -13.20 5.27 29.32
C ARG A 113 -13.01 3.76 29.35
N VAL A 114 -11.76 3.34 29.50
CA VAL A 114 -11.40 1.95 29.77
C VAL A 114 -10.75 1.95 31.14
N GLU A 115 -11.41 1.32 32.10
CA GLU A 115 -10.99 1.26 33.49
C GLU A 115 -10.17 0.00 33.75
N ASP A 116 -9.20 0.11 34.67
CA ASP A 116 -8.42 -1.03 35.12
C ASP A 116 -9.29 -2.07 35.86
N PRO A 117 -8.86 -3.35 35.91
CA PRO A 117 -9.51 -4.34 36.75
C PRO A 117 -9.59 -3.87 38.21
N ASP A 118 -10.78 -3.97 38.80
CA ASP A 118 -11.02 -3.72 40.22
C ASP A 118 -11.56 -5.00 40.88
N PRO A 119 -10.67 -5.83 41.47
CA PRO A 119 -11.08 -7.03 42.18
C PRO A 119 -12.03 -6.76 43.36
N ARG A 120 -11.98 -5.57 43.98
CA ARG A 120 -12.85 -5.22 45.11
C ARG A 120 -14.28 -4.95 44.67
N ALA A 121 -14.45 -4.45 43.45
CA ALA A 121 -15.75 -4.28 42.79
C ALA A 121 -16.20 -5.52 41.99
N GLY A 122 -15.46 -6.65 42.08
CA GLY A 122 -15.75 -7.87 41.32
C GLY A 122 -15.48 -7.76 39.82
N ARG A 123 -14.72 -6.76 39.37
CA ARG A 123 -14.33 -6.54 37.97
C ARG A 123 -12.92 -7.10 37.74
N MET A 124 -12.84 -8.38 37.37
CA MET A 124 -11.54 -9.06 37.19
C MET A 124 -10.83 -8.75 35.87
N THR A 125 -11.49 -8.05 34.96
CA THR A 125 -10.98 -7.65 33.64
C THR A 125 -11.24 -6.15 33.42
N PRO A 126 -10.50 -5.50 32.51
CA PRO A 126 -10.80 -4.12 32.15
C PRO A 126 -12.23 -3.99 31.62
N TRP A 127 -12.87 -2.84 31.84
CA TRP A 127 -14.25 -2.60 31.45
C TRP A 127 -14.44 -1.19 30.88
N LEU A 128 -15.51 -1.01 30.10
CA LEU A 128 -15.83 0.25 29.45
C LEU A 128 -16.86 1.02 30.27
N ARG A 129 -16.70 2.34 30.33
CA ARG A 129 -17.77 3.25 30.76
C ARG A 129 -17.84 4.50 29.90
N ARG A 130 -18.98 5.18 29.97
CA ARG A 130 -19.12 6.55 29.45
C ARG A 130 -18.49 7.53 30.44
N ALA A 131 -17.79 8.52 29.89
CA ALA A 131 -17.37 9.68 30.66
C ALA A 131 -18.58 10.59 30.88
N GLU A 132 -18.66 11.20 32.06
CA GLU A 132 -19.69 12.21 32.33
C GLU A 132 -19.40 13.52 31.56
N PRO A 133 -20.41 14.34 31.24
CA PRO A 133 -20.22 15.56 30.47
C PRO A 133 -19.22 16.55 31.09
N GLU A 134 -19.16 16.63 32.41
CA GLU A 134 -18.22 17.47 33.16
C GLU A 134 -16.82 16.84 33.37
N GLU A 135 -16.64 15.57 33.02
CA GLU A 135 -15.38 14.87 33.24
C GLU A 135 -14.31 15.29 32.21
N GLN A 136 -13.13 15.67 32.70
CA GLN A 136 -12.02 16.05 31.82
C GLN A 136 -11.58 14.86 30.94
N PRO A 137 -11.22 15.09 29.66
CA PRO A 137 -10.65 14.05 28.81
C PRO A 137 -9.40 13.43 29.45
N SER A 138 -9.25 12.11 29.31
CA SER A 138 -8.01 11.47 29.77
C SER A 138 -6.81 11.94 28.92
N PRO A 139 -5.58 11.97 29.49
CA PRO A 139 -4.38 12.33 28.73
C PRO A 139 -4.20 11.51 27.44
N ALA A 140 -4.60 10.25 27.48
CA ALA A 140 -4.60 9.32 26.35
C ALA A 140 -5.58 9.74 25.23
N ALA A 141 -6.77 10.25 25.60
CA ALA A 141 -7.74 10.79 24.63
C ALA A 141 -7.25 12.11 24.04
N GLU A 142 -6.68 13.00 24.86
CA GLU A 142 -6.12 14.27 24.40
C GLU A 142 -4.95 14.08 23.43
N ALA A 143 -4.12 13.06 23.67
CA ALA A 143 -3.02 12.70 22.78
C ALA A 143 -3.53 12.37 21.37
N LEU A 144 -4.62 11.59 21.25
CA LEU A 144 -5.26 11.32 19.96
C LEU A 144 -5.77 12.61 19.32
N SER A 145 -6.57 13.40 20.05
CA SER A 145 -7.17 14.63 19.52
C SER A 145 -6.13 15.62 19.01
N ARG A 146 -4.98 15.74 19.69
CA ARG A 146 -3.85 16.58 19.28
C ARG A 146 -3.26 16.12 17.95
N ARG A 147 -3.06 14.81 17.78
CA ARG A 147 -2.51 14.22 16.54
C ARG A 147 -3.48 14.35 15.38
N VAL A 148 -4.76 14.05 15.58
CA VAL A 148 -5.79 14.24 14.55
C VAL A 148 -5.86 15.70 14.11
N ARG A 149 -5.85 16.66 15.04
CA ARG A 149 -5.84 18.09 14.69
C ARG A 149 -4.62 18.48 13.87
N ALA A 150 -3.42 18.03 14.26
CA ALA A 150 -2.20 18.30 13.51
C ALA A 150 -2.28 17.71 12.08
N ARG A 151 -2.84 16.51 11.95
CA ARG A 151 -2.96 15.79 10.70
C ARG A 151 -3.98 16.40 9.74
N LEU A 152 -5.12 16.86 10.26
CA LEU A 152 -6.16 17.53 9.48
C LEU A 152 -5.80 18.98 9.12
N ALA A 153 -5.06 19.69 9.98
CA ALA A 153 -4.57 21.03 9.67
C ALA A 153 -3.54 21.02 8.52
N ALA A 154 -2.76 19.94 8.39
CA ALA A 154 -1.81 19.75 7.29
C ALA A 154 -2.49 19.55 5.92
N THR A 155 -3.80 19.27 5.89
CA THR A 155 -4.59 18.96 4.68
C THR A 155 -5.69 19.97 4.38
N ALA A 156 -5.75 21.10 5.09
CA ALA A 156 -6.82 22.10 4.99
C ALA A 156 -6.92 22.85 3.65
N ASP A 157 -6.06 22.54 2.66
CA ASP A 157 -6.22 22.99 1.26
C ASP A 157 -7.19 22.10 0.44
N GLU A 158 -7.63 20.94 0.96
CA GLU A 158 -8.63 20.11 0.28
C GLU A 158 -9.67 19.57 1.29
N ALA A 159 -10.88 20.14 1.26
CA ALA A 159 -12.00 19.70 2.08
C ALA A 159 -12.59 18.35 1.61
N PRO A 160 -13.15 17.51 2.49
CA PRO A 160 -13.50 16.13 2.14
C PRO A 160 -14.95 16.03 1.66
N ARG A 161 -15.13 15.63 0.39
CA ARG A 161 -16.32 14.92 -0.11
C ARG A 161 -15.98 13.43 -0.16
N ALA A 162 -16.96 12.54 0.02
CA ALA A 162 -16.77 11.11 -0.25
C ALA A 162 -16.27 10.94 -1.71
N ASP A 163 -15.10 10.32 -1.89
CA ASP A 163 -14.24 10.62 -3.05
C ASP A 163 -14.17 9.48 -4.09
N PRO A 164 -14.73 9.66 -5.30
CA PRO A 164 -14.51 8.78 -6.44
C PRO A 164 -13.02 8.61 -6.84
N LYS A 165 -12.12 9.49 -6.38
CA LYS A 165 -10.67 9.35 -6.63
C LYS A 165 -10.05 8.10 -6.00
N SER A 166 -10.65 7.53 -4.95
CA SER A 166 -10.14 6.31 -4.28
C SER A 166 -10.20 5.08 -5.18
N VAL A 167 -11.32 4.91 -5.91
CA VAL A 167 -11.52 3.80 -6.87
C VAL A 167 -10.58 3.94 -8.06
N THR A 168 -10.46 5.14 -8.63
CA THR A 168 -9.52 5.40 -9.74
C THR A 168 -8.08 5.09 -9.36
N THR A 169 -7.66 5.41 -8.13
CA THR A 169 -6.29 5.15 -7.66
C THR A 169 -5.98 3.66 -7.58
N ASP A 170 -6.93 2.83 -7.14
CA ASP A 170 -6.73 1.37 -7.09
C ASP A 170 -6.63 0.76 -8.50
N GLN A 171 -7.47 1.20 -9.44
CA GLN A 171 -7.41 0.71 -10.83
C GLN A 171 -6.10 1.10 -11.53
N ILE A 172 -5.58 2.31 -11.26
CA ILE A 172 -4.26 2.75 -11.74
C ILE A 172 -3.17 1.80 -11.22
N ARG A 173 -3.16 1.50 -9.91
CA ARG A 173 -2.19 0.56 -9.32
C ARG A 173 -2.29 -0.83 -9.93
N ARG A 174 -3.50 -1.31 -10.22
CA ARG A 174 -3.73 -2.62 -10.85
C ARG A 174 -3.19 -2.68 -12.28
N PHE A 175 -3.33 -1.61 -13.08
CA PHE A 175 -2.74 -1.58 -14.42
C PHE A 175 -1.22 -1.48 -14.39
N GLU A 176 -0.64 -0.72 -13.47
CA GLU A 176 0.81 -0.69 -13.29
C GLU A 176 1.34 -2.07 -12.87
N ALA A 177 0.70 -2.73 -11.90
CA ALA A 177 1.04 -4.09 -11.50
C ALA A 177 0.87 -5.08 -12.67
N ALA A 178 -0.21 -4.98 -13.45
CA ALA A 178 -0.42 -5.83 -14.62
C ALA A 178 0.67 -5.65 -15.70
N MET A 179 1.21 -4.44 -15.86
CA MET A 179 2.35 -4.18 -16.74
C MET A 179 3.61 -4.89 -16.25
N VAL A 180 3.90 -4.79 -14.95
CA VAL A 180 5.11 -5.33 -14.31
C VAL A 180 5.07 -6.84 -14.16
N ASP A 181 3.95 -7.39 -13.69
CA ASP A 181 3.74 -8.82 -13.47
C ASP A 181 3.43 -9.58 -14.78
N GLY A 182 3.32 -8.86 -15.90
CA GLY A 182 3.07 -9.46 -17.21
C GLY A 182 1.68 -10.07 -17.36
N ARG A 183 0.66 -9.57 -16.64
CA ARG A 183 -0.71 -10.07 -16.76
C ARG A 183 -1.24 -9.80 -18.17
N ARG A 184 -1.91 -10.81 -18.74
CA ARG A 184 -2.49 -10.79 -20.08
C ARG A 184 -3.94 -11.27 -20.10
N TRP A 185 -4.67 -10.83 -21.12
CA TRP A 185 -6.05 -11.22 -21.42
C TRP A 185 -6.15 -11.64 -22.88
N ARG A 186 -7.01 -12.60 -23.22
CA ARG A 186 -7.34 -12.83 -24.64
C ARG A 186 -8.03 -11.59 -25.21
N THR A 187 -7.83 -11.29 -26.49
CA THR A 187 -8.41 -10.10 -27.16
C THR A 187 -9.91 -9.89 -26.87
N PRO A 188 -10.80 -10.91 -26.94
CA PRO A 188 -12.23 -10.72 -26.63
C PRO A 188 -12.49 -10.34 -25.16
N ALA A 189 -11.69 -10.88 -24.23
CA ALA A 189 -11.81 -10.56 -22.82
C ALA A 189 -11.27 -9.15 -22.53
N PHE A 190 -10.19 -8.74 -23.18
CA PHE A 190 -9.66 -7.37 -23.10
C PHE A 190 -10.72 -6.35 -23.55
N ARG A 191 -11.36 -6.57 -24.70
CA ARG A 191 -12.43 -5.68 -25.18
C ARG A 191 -13.57 -5.56 -24.17
N ARG A 192 -14.16 -6.69 -23.79
CA ARG A 192 -15.33 -6.73 -22.92
C ARG A 192 -15.06 -6.23 -21.49
N LEU A 193 -13.92 -6.60 -20.90
CA LEU A 193 -13.66 -6.37 -19.47
C LEU A 193 -12.85 -5.10 -19.19
N ILE A 194 -12.20 -4.52 -20.20
CA ILE A 194 -11.33 -3.35 -20.01
C ILE A 194 -11.78 -2.20 -20.91
N VAL A 195 -11.93 -2.42 -22.21
CA VAL A 195 -12.26 -1.34 -23.16
C VAL A 195 -13.69 -0.84 -22.97
N GLU A 196 -14.64 -1.77 -22.90
CA GLU A 196 -16.09 -1.47 -22.77
C GLU A 196 -16.50 -1.12 -21.34
N ASP A 197 -15.60 -1.28 -20.37
CA ASP A 197 -15.88 -1.00 -18.96
C ASP A 197 -15.88 0.51 -18.69
N SER A 198 -16.91 1.00 -17.98
CA SER A 198 -17.13 2.42 -17.73
C SER A 198 -16.05 3.10 -16.88
N GLU A 199 -15.33 2.33 -16.05
CA GLU A 199 -14.26 2.85 -15.19
C GLU A 199 -12.87 2.59 -15.78
N LEU A 200 -12.66 1.41 -16.36
CA LEU A 200 -11.37 0.97 -16.89
C LEU A 200 -11.11 1.49 -18.29
N GLY A 201 -12.14 1.66 -19.12
CA GLY A 201 -12.02 2.13 -20.51
C GLY A 201 -11.29 3.47 -20.62
N PRO A 202 -11.73 4.53 -19.89
CA PRO A 202 -11.04 5.82 -19.90
C PRO A 202 -9.57 5.76 -19.43
N LEU A 203 -9.25 4.84 -18.51
CA LEU A 203 -7.86 4.62 -18.09
C LEU A 203 -7.07 3.88 -19.18
N ALA A 204 -7.67 2.88 -19.82
CA ALA A 204 -7.08 2.09 -20.88
C ALA A 204 -6.74 2.92 -22.12
N GLN A 205 -7.56 3.93 -22.45
CA GLN A 205 -7.30 4.90 -23.54
C GLN A 205 -6.03 5.72 -23.31
N ARG A 206 -5.61 5.89 -22.06
CA ARG A 206 -4.41 6.65 -21.66
C ARG A 206 -3.17 5.78 -21.49
N LEU A 207 -3.21 4.54 -21.99
CA LEU A 207 -2.14 3.56 -21.90
C LEU A 207 -1.79 2.99 -23.27
N VAL A 208 -0.55 2.53 -23.41
CA VAL A 208 -0.12 1.70 -24.54
C VAL A 208 -0.27 0.23 -24.17
N TRP A 209 -0.85 -0.53 -25.07
CA TRP A 209 -1.08 -1.97 -24.97
C TRP A 209 -0.21 -2.68 -26.00
N ALA A 210 0.05 -3.96 -25.75
CA ALA A 210 0.75 -4.83 -26.68
C ALA A 210 0.01 -6.16 -26.81
N SER A 211 0.01 -6.72 -28.02
CA SER A 211 -0.39 -8.10 -28.27
C SER A 211 0.83 -9.01 -28.30
N PHE A 212 0.66 -10.22 -27.80
CA PHE A 212 1.72 -11.21 -27.61
C PHE A 212 1.33 -12.52 -28.30
N ASP A 213 2.32 -13.20 -28.89
CA ASP A 213 2.16 -14.55 -29.42
C ASP A 213 2.29 -15.62 -28.33
N GLY A 214 2.21 -16.90 -28.71
CA GLY A 214 2.32 -18.04 -27.79
C GLY A 214 3.70 -18.20 -27.14
N THR A 215 4.73 -17.51 -27.63
CA THR A 215 6.07 -17.47 -27.03
C THR A 215 6.26 -16.31 -26.07
N GLY A 216 5.27 -15.39 -26.00
CA GLY A 216 5.36 -14.16 -25.23
C GLY A 216 6.08 -13.03 -25.95
N ALA A 217 6.36 -13.17 -27.25
CA ALA A 217 6.94 -12.11 -28.05
C ALA A 217 5.88 -11.09 -28.46
N VAL A 218 6.26 -9.81 -28.49
CA VAL A 218 5.37 -8.72 -28.89
C VAL A 218 5.14 -8.80 -30.39
N THR A 219 3.87 -8.84 -30.78
CA THR A 219 3.46 -8.86 -32.20
C THR A 219 3.08 -7.47 -32.68
N ARG A 220 2.39 -6.69 -31.84
CA ARG A 220 1.97 -5.31 -32.13
C ARG A 220 1.85 -4.53 -30.82
N SER A 221 1.95 -3.21 -30.92
CA SER A 221 1.59 -2.26 -29.86
C SER A 221 0.50 -1.33 -30.36
N PHE A 222 -0.42 -0.91 -29.49
CA PHE A 222 -1.56 -0.05 -29.83
C PHE A 222 -2.07 0.75 -28.63
N ARG A 223 -2.87 1.78 -28.88
CA ARG A 223 -3.70 2.48 -27.89
C ARG A 223 -5.18 2.30 -28.24
N VAL A 224 -6.05 2.58 -27.28
CA VAL A 224 -7.50 2.63 -27.48
C VAL A 224 -7.91 4.08 -27.68
N ASP A 225 -8.76 4.39 -28.65
CA ASP A 225 -9.36 5.72 -28.81
C ASP A 225 -10.74 5.84 -28.12
N ALA A 226 -11.39 6.99 -28.27
CA ALA A 226 -12.67 7.28 -27.64
C ALA A 226 -13.81 6.40 -28.18
N GLU A 227 -13.69 5.96 -29.43
CA GLU A 227 -14.63 5.09 -30.14
C GLU A 227 -14.30 3.60 -29.98
N HIS A 228 -13.38 3.25 -29.06
CA HIS A 228 -12.94 1.89 -28.77
C HIS A 228 -12.16 1.21 -29.91
N THR A 229 -11.70 1.99 -30.89
CA THR A 229 -10.82 1.53 -31.95
C THR A 229 -9.39 1.39 -31.42
N LEU A 230 -8.70 0.34 -31.86
CA LEU A 230 -7.30 0.14 -31.52
C LEU A 230 -6.43 0.76 -32.62
N LEU A 231 -5.55 1.68 -32.23
CA LEU A 231 -4.70 2.43 -33.14
C LEU A 231 -3.23 2.14 -32.83
N ASP A 232 -2.39 1.98 -33.85
CA ASP A 232 -0.94 1.93 -33.66
C ASP A 232 -0.34 3.33 -33.42
N ALA A 233 0.99 3.43 -33.30
CA ALA A 233 1.67 4.68 -33.01
C ALA A 233 1.49 5.74 -34.12
N THR A 234 1.20 5.32 -35.35
CA THR A 234 0.94 6.19 -36.51
C THR A 234 -0.51 6.64 -36.61
N GLY A 235 -1.40 6.08 -35.76
CA GLY A 235 -2.83 6.31 -35.81
C GLY A 235 -3.58 5.39 -36.78
N ALA A 236 -2.92 4.38 -37.35
CA ALA A 236 -3.59 3.41 -38.20
C ALA A 236 -4.35 2.37 -37.35
N ALA A 237 -5.55 2.00 -37.79
CA ALA A 237 -6.36 0.98 -37.13
C ALA A 237 -5.68 -0.39 -37.19
N VAL A 238 -5.64 -1.08 -36.06
CA VAL A 238 -5.07 -2.42 -35.93
C VAL A 238 -6.02 -3.36 -35.21
N GLU A 239 -5.95 -4.64 -35.54
CA GLU A 239 -6.77 -5.66 -34.88
C GLU A 239 -5.91 -6.87 -34.50
N PRO A 240 -5.61 -7.08 -33.21
CA PRO A 240 -5.03 -8.33 -32.73
C PRO A 240 -5.97 -9.50 -33.03
N GLY A 241 -5.41 -10.65 -33.38
CA GLY A 241 -6.21 -11.86 -33.58
C GLY A 241 -7.00 -12.25 -32.31
N PRO A 242 -8.10 -13.01 -32.44
CA PRO A 242 -8.96 -13.37 -31.30
C PRO A 242 -8.22 -14.19 -30.23
N GLU A 243 -7.23 -14.98 -30.64
CA GLU A 243 -6.40 -15.79 -29.74
C GLU A 243 -5.14 -15.06 -29.24
N ALA A 244 -4.91 -13.82 -29.69
CA ALA A 244 -3.79 -13.04 -29.20
C ALA A 244 -3.98 -12.69 -27.73
N LEU A 245 -2.88 -12.68 -26.99
CA LEU A 245 -2.84 -12.21 -25.62
C LEU A 245 -2.53 -10.72 -25.64
N VAL A 246 -3.33 -9.91 -24.95
CA VAL A 246 -3.16 -8.46 -24.83
C VAL A 246 -2.76 -8.13 -23.40
N GLY A 247 -1.89 -7.15 -23.21
CA GLY A 247 -1.68 -6.54 -21.90
C GLY A 247 -0.97 -5.21 -21.99
N VAL A 248 -0.82 -4.54 -20.84
CA VAL A 248 -0.18 -3.23 -20.78
C VAL A 248 1.28 -3.37 -21.22
N ALA A 249 1.70 -2.51 -22.15
CA ALA A 249 3.04 -2.55 -22.70
C ALA A 249 4.05 -1.96 -21.70
N HIS A 250 5.12 -2.70 -21.42
CA HIS A 250 6.29 -2.17 -20.73
C HIS A 250 7.19 -1.51 -21.79
N PRO A 251 8.02 -0.49 -21.49
CA PRO A 251 8.89 0.11 -22.51
C PRO A 251 9.82 -0.88 -23.21
N LEU A 252 10.26 -1.94 -22.51
CA LEU A 252 11.03 -3.04 -23.11
C LEU A 252 10.26 -3.84 -24.17
N HIS A 253 8.93 -3.87 -24.10
CA HIS A 253 8.08 -4.47 -25.13
C HIS A 253 7.99 -3.59 -26.39
N LEU A 254 8.16 -2.27 -26.23
CA LEU A 254 8.00 -1.31 -27.34
C LEU A 254 9.26 -1.16 -28.17
N GLY A 255 10.44 -1.38 -27.58
CA GLY A 255 11.72 -1.29 -28.29
C GLY A 255 11.85 0.04 -29.04
N GLU A 256 12.11 -0.03 -30.35
CA GLU A 256 12.24 1.15 -31.23
C GLU A 256 10.94 1.97 -31.34
N ALA A 257 9.77 1.33 -31.21
CA ALA A 257 8.47 2.03 -31.28
C ALA A 257 8.21 2.96 -30.08
N LEU A 258 9.02 2.89 -29.01
CA LEU A 258 8.87 3.72 -27.82
C LEU A 258 8.91 5.23 -28.13
N ALA A 259 9.77 5.64 -29.07
CA ALA A 259 9.89 7.04 -29.47
C ALA A 259 8.60 7.54 -30.15
N ALA A 260 8.09 6.77 -31.11
CA ALA A 260 6.84 7.07 -31.81
C ALA A 260 5.64 7.13 -30.85
N TRP A 261 5.59 6.25 -29.84
CA TRP A 261 4.55 6.30 -28.82
C TRP A 261 4.61 7.56 -27.95
N ARG A 262 5.81 8.01 -27.56
CA ARG A 262 5.98 9.25 -26.79
C ARG A 262 5.51 10.47 -27.59
N GLU A 263 5.85 10.52 -28.88
CA GLU A 263 5.41 11.58 -29.79
C GLU A 263 3.89 11.55 -29.96
N SER A 264 3.31 10.39 -30.29
CA SER A 264 1.86 10.19 -30.44
C SER A 264 1.05 10.66 -29.22
N PHE A 265 1.52 10.33 -28.01
CA PHE A 265 0.88 10.78 -26.75
C PHE A 265 1.05 12.29 -26.51
N SER A 266 2.21 12.85 -26.85
CA SER A 266 2.48 14.28 -26.76
C SER A 266 1.56 15.09 -27.70
N ASP A 267 1.47 14.69 -28.96
CA ASP A 267 0.65 15.34 -29.99
C ASP A 267 -0.84 15.29 -29.63
N SER A 268 -1.28 14.15 -29.11
CA SER A 268 -2.65 13.93 -28.64
C SER A 268 -2.93 14.54 -27.26
N ARG A 269 -1.93 15.17 -26.60
CA ARG A 269 -1.99 15.72 -25.23
C ARG A 269 -2.52 14.72 -24.19
N LEU A 270 -2.17 13.44 -24.35
CA LEU A 270 -2.59 12.37 -23.47
C LEU A 270 -1.63 12.26 -22.28
N HIS A 271 -2.16 12.41 -21.07
CA HIS A 271 -1.39 12.21 -19.84
C HIS A 271 -1.53 10.76 -19.37
N GLN A 272 -0.43 10.05 -19.13
CA GLN A 272 -0.50 8.67 -18.64
C GLN A 272 -0.85 8.62 -17.14
N PRO A 273 -1.66 7.65 -16.69
CA PRO A 273 -2.05 7.53 -15.29
C PRO A 273 -0.92 7.09 -14.35
N PHE A 274 0.15 6.52 -14.89
CA PHE A 274 1.40 6.20 -14.20
C PHE A 274 2.57 6.29 -15.19
N GLU A 275 3.80 6.23 -14.68
CA GLU A 275 5.02 6.26 -15.50
C GLU A 275 5.14 4.96 -16.33
N GLN A 276 4.58 4.98 -17.54
CA GLN A 276 4.67 3.90 -18.52
C GLN A 276 5.73 4.22 -19.59
N LEU A 277 5.48 5.12 -20.53
CA LEU A 277 6.39 5.40 -21.66
C LEU A 277 7.71 6.05 -21.24
N HIS A 278 7.71 6.79 -20.15
CA HIS A 278 8.91 7.42 -19.60
C HIS A 278 9.59 6.58 -18.52
N ARG A 279 9.06 5.39 -18.23
CA ARG A 279 9.61 4.50 -17.21
C ARG A 279 11.04 4.14 -17.53
N ARG A 280 11.93 4.41 -16.58
CA ARG A 280 13.34 4.01 -16.69
C ARG A 280 13.45 2.49 -16.76
N THR A 281 14.17 2.01 -17.76
CA THR A 281 14.49 0.58 -17.94
C THR A 281 15.97 0.32 -17.67
N TYR A 282 16.28 -0.90 -17.26
CA TYR A 282 17.63 -1.33 -16.96
C TYR A 282 17.91 -2.68 -17.61
N ALA A 283 19.05 -2.79 -18.27
CA ALA A 283 19.55 -4.05 -18.79
C ALA A 283 20.57 -4.68 -17.83
N LEU A 284 20.56 -6.01 -17.78
CA LEU A 284 21.66 -6.79 -17.21
C LEU A 284 22.83 -6.80 -18.19
N THR A 285 24.05 -6.66 -17.68
CA THR A 285 25.26 -6.90 -18.46
C THR A 285 25.47 -8.39 -18.69
N THR A 286 26.32 -8.76 -19.66
CA THR A 286 26.67 -10.17 -19.90
C THR A 286 27.20 -10.86 -18.65
N ALA A 287 28.01 -10.17 -17.84
CA ALA A 287 28.51 -10.71 -16.58
C ALA A 287 27.39 -11.00 -15.58
N GLU A 288 26.44 -10.08 -15.42
CA GLU A 288 25.35 -10.22 -14.45
C GLU A 288 24.34 -11.28 -14.87
N THR A 289 24.10 -11.48 -16.18
CA THR A 289 23.22 -12.56 -16.63
C THR A 289 23.74 -13.94 -16.23
N GLN A 290 25.05 -14.11 -16.11
CA GLN A 290 25.69 -15.37 -15.72
C GLN A 290 25.93 -15.49 -14.20
N ALA A 291 25.72 -14.41 -13.45
CA ALA A 291 25.97 -14.37 -12.01
C ALA A 291 24.70 -14.69 -11.19
N ASP A 292 24.90 -15.23 -10.00
CA ASP A 292 23.90 -15.36 -8.95
C ASP A 292 23.94 -14.15 -7.98
N ILE A 293 24.93 -13.26 -8.12
CA ILE A 293 25.09 -12.03 -7.34
C ILE A 293 25.12 -10.83 -8.27
N LEU A 294 24.33 -9.80 -7.94
CA LEU A 294 24.25 -8.55 -8.68
C LEU A 294 25.14 -7.49 -8.02
N SER A 295 26.41 -7.43 -8.45
CA SER A 295 27.46 -6.62 -7.80
C SER A 295 27.27 -5.11 -7.91
N ARG A 296 26.48 -4.61 -8.87
CA ARG A 296 26.23 -3.16 -9.04
C ARG A 296 25.60 -2.47 -7.82
N PHE A 297 25.06 -3.24 -6.88
CA PHE A 297 24.46 -2.74 -5.65
C PHE A 297 25.32 -3.00 -4.40
N THR A 298 26.39 -3.78 -4.49
CA THR A 298 27.29 -4.03 -3.35
C THR A 298 27.87 -2.70 -2.84
N ASP A 299 27.85 -2.53 -1.52
CA ASP A 299 28.26 -1.32 -0.78
C ASP A 299 27.45 -0.05 -1.09
N ARG A 300 26.38 -0.14 -1.90
CA ARG A 300 25.45 0.98 -2.04
C ARG A 300 24.60 1.14 -0.80
N GLU A 301 24.26 2.38 -0.50
CA GLU A 301 23.32 2.72 0.55
C GLU A 301 21.90 2.78 0.01
N LEU A 302 20.99 2.06 0.65
CA LEU A 302 19.55 2.19 0.44
C LEU A 302 18.97 3.08 1.51
N ARG A 303 18.08 4.00 1.14
CA ARG A 303 17.31 4.72 2.14
C ARG A 303 16.27 3.79 2.77
N THR A 304 16.27 3.74 4.09
CA THR A 304 15.37 2.86 4.86
C THR A 304 13.91 3.10 4.52
N ASP A 305 13.49 4.36 4.36
CA ASP A 305 12.10 4.70 4.02
C ASP A 305 11.65 4.07 2.71
N ARG A 306 12.52 4.10 1.70
CA ARG A 306 12.25 3.54 0.37
C ARG A 306 12.34 2.02 0.34
N MET A 307 13.16 1.41 1.20
CA MET A 307 13.17 -0.05 1.36
C MET A 307 11.83 -0.55 1.88
N PHE A 308 11.24 0.11 2.88
CA PHE A 308 9.91 -0.26 3.40
C PHE A 308 8.79 -0.07 2.36
N ALA A 309 8.93 0.89 1.44
CA ALA A 309 8.01 1.04 0.31
C ALA A 309 8.01 -0.19 -0.62
N LEU A 310 9.09 -0.99 -0.65
CA LEU A 310 9.16 -2.21 -1.45
C LEU A 310 8.17 -3.29 -0.99
N GLN A 311 7.64 -3.23 0.24
CA GLN A 311 6.62 -4.18 0.71
C GLN A 311 5.32 -4.10 -0.10
N GLU A 312 4.95 -2.90 -0.57
CA GLU A 312 3.79 -2.74 -1.47
C GLU A 312 4.05 -3.37 -2.85
N LEU A 313 5.32 -3.51 -3.22
CA LEU A 313 5.78 -4.21 -4.42
C LEU A 313 6.04 -5.71 -4.13
N GLY A 314 5.58 -6.18 -2.97
CA GLY A 314 5.60 -7.56 -2.51
C GLY A 314 6.98 -8.07 -2.08
N TRP A 315 7.87 -7.19 -1.67
CA TRP A 315 9.07 -7.59 -0.94
C TRP A 315 8.72 -7.92 0.52
N GLU A 316 9.40 -8.91 1.05
CA GLU A 316 9.35 -9.24 2.48
C GLU A 316 10.58 -8.63 3.15
N ILE A 317 10.40 -8.08 4.34
CA ILE A 317 11.46 -7.40 5.08
C ILE A 317 11.66 -8.11 6.41
N THR A 318 12.91 -8.42 6.71
CA THR A 318 13.33 -9.05 7.96
C THR A 318 14.40 -8.21 8.64
N ARG A 319 14.88 -8.67 9.80
CA ARG A 319 15.95 -8.01 10.54
C ARG A 319 17.24 -7.85 9.71
N GLU A 320 17.56 -8.77 8.82
CA GLU A 320 18.90 -8.80 8.19
C GLU A 320 18.85 -8.60 6.67
N ALA A 321 17.67 -8.70 6.07
CA ALA A 321 17.54 -8.70 4.62
C ALA A 321 16.15 -8.32 4.11
N LEU A 322 16.12 -7.92 2.83
CA LEU A 322 14.93 -7.86 1.99
C LEU A 322 14.84 -9.14 1.13
N TYR A 323 13.64 -9.69 0.97
CA TYR A 323 13.38 -10.87 0.15
C TYR A 323 12.33 -10.61 -0.91
N ARG A 324 12.48 -11.24 -2.08
CA ARG A 324 11.45 -11.27 -3.13
C ARG A 324 11.44 -12.62 -3.83
N ARG A 325 10.28 -13.26 -3.89
CA ARG A 325 10.12 -14.59 -4.52
C ARG A 325 9.72 -14.46 -5.99
N PHE A 326 10.36 -15.25 -6.85
CA PHE A 326 10.11 -15.35 -8.28
C PHE A 326 9.73 -16.78 -8.66
N GLY A 327 8.67 -17.29 -8.03
CA GLY A 327 8.22 -18.68 -8.14
C GLY A 327 8.54 -19.52 -6.89
N PRO A 328 8.40 -20.85 -6.98
CA PRO A 328 8.50 -21.72 -5.81
C PRO A 328 9.93 -21.84 -5.27
N THR A 329 10.94 -21.82 -6.14
CA THR A 329 12.34 -22.12 -5.81
C THR A 329 13.31 -20.93 -5.91
N ARG A 330 12.91 -19.87 -6.63
CA ARG A 330 13.75 -18.70 -6.86
C ARG A 330 13.38 -17.59 -5.89
N GLU A 331 14.38 -17.09 -5.18
CA GLU A 331 14.23 -16.04 -4.19
C GLU A 331 15.42 -15.11 -4.27
N LEU A 332 15.16 -13.81 -4.35
CA LEU A 332 16.18 -12.79 -4.24
C LEU A 332 16.33 -12.39 -2.78
N THR A 333 17.56 -12.27 -2.32
CA THR A 333 17.91 -11.76 -0.98
C THR A 333 18.82 -10.55 -1.14
N VAL A 334 18.45 -9.44 -0.51
CA VAL A 334 19.30 -8.26 -0.34
C VAL A 334 19.75 -8.23 1.10
N ALA A 335 20.99 -8.63 1.37
CA ALA A 335 21.57 -8.61 2.72
C ALA A 335 22.02 -7.19 3.08
N LEU A 336 21.76 -6.79 4.33
CA LEU A 336 21.95 -5.43 4.82
C LEU A 336 22.93 -5.38 5.99
N ASP A 337 23.61 -4.25 6.15
CA ASP A 337 24.47 -3.92 7.29
C ASP A 337 24.20 -2.47 7.73
N PRO A 338 23.90 -2.21 9.01
CA PRO A 338 23.85 -3.16 10.15
C PRO A 338 22.61 -4.06 10.17
N GLY A 339 21.65 -3.84 9.26
CA GLY A 339 20.34 -4.48 9.29
C GLY A 339 19.30 -3.64 10.03
N LEU A 340 18.11 -4.20 10.21
CA LEU A 340 16.92 -3.60 10.78
C LEU A 340 16.68 -4.10 12.21
N GLU A 341 17.09 -3.35 13.24
CA GLU A 341 17.02 -3.82 14.63
C GLU A 341 15.66 -3.62 15.34
N GLY A 342 14.78 -2.74 14.84
CA GLY A 342 13.59 -2.29 15.58
C GLY A 342 12.43 -1.67 14.79
N GLY A 343 12.54 -1.51 13.47
CA GLY A 343 11.50 -0.97 12.58
C GLY A 343 11.67 0.52 12.19
N TYR A 344 10.95 0.94 11.13
CA TYR A 344 11.06 2.17 10.31
C TYR A 344 11.59 3.48 10.96
N ARG A 345 11.34 3.77 12.24
CA ARG A 345 11.77 5.03 12.92
C ARG A 345 13.09 4.95 13.69
N TYR A 346 13.64 3.76 13.95
CA TYR A 346 14.86 3.58 14.77
C TYR A 346 16.04 3.03 13.98
N GLU A 347 15.83 2.77 12.70
CA GLU A 347 16.89 2.33 11.80
C GLU A 347 17.70 3.53 11.33
N PRO A 348 19.00 3.35 11.04
CA PRO A 348 19.75 4.35 10.33
C PRO A 348 19.00 4.78 9.07
N GLU A 349 19.09 6.06 8.69
CA GLU A 349 18.44 6.58 7.48
C GLU A 349 18.86 5.79 6.23
N ARG A 350 20.02 5.14 6.30
CA ARG A 350 20.66 4.42 5.22
C ARG A 350 21.14 3.04 5.66
N GLN A 351 20.87 2.04 4.85
CA GLN A 351 21.30 0.66 5.04
C GLN A 351 22.30 0.30 3.94
N ARG A 352 23.45 -0.25 4.30
CA ARG A 352 24.43 -0.68 3.31
C ARG A 352 24.05 -2.05 2.77
N VAL A 353 24.09 -2.20 1.44
CA VAL A 353 23.86 -3.49 0.78
C VAL A 353 25.15 -4.32 0.82
N LEU A 354 25.12 -5.44 1.54
CA LEU A 354 26.22 -6.41 1.53
C LEU A 354 26.20 -7.25 0.26
N SER A 355 25.02 -7.71 -0.16
CA SER A 355 24.89 -8.49 -1.38
C SER A 355 23.45 -8.49 -1.88
N VAL A 356 23.29 -8.61 -3.20
CA VAL A 356 22.01 -8.89 -3.85
C VAL A 356 22.16 -10.25 -4.53
N ARG A 357 21.62 -11.31 -3.93
CA ARG A 357 21.79 -12.70 -4.38
C ARG A 357 20.49 -13.31 -4.83
N LEU A 358 20.50 -13.98 -5.99
CA LEU A 358 19.40 -14.82 -6.46
C LEU A 358 19.68 -16.28 -6.08
N ARG A 359 18.82 -16.86 -5.25
CA ARG A 359 18.86 -18.28 -4.93
C ARG A 359 18.30 -19.10 -6.11
N ALA A 360 18.97 -20.22 -6.39
CA ALA A 360 18.56 -21.22 -7.38
C ALA A 360 18.47 -20.69 -8.84
N GLY A 361 19.53 -20.02 -9.30
CA GLY A 361 19.68 -19.61 -10.70
C GLY A 361 20.66 -18.45 -10.86
N ASN A 362 20.73 -17.90 -12.07
CA ASN A 362 21.41 -16.65 -12.38
C ASN A 362 20.38 -15.59 -12.79
N PHE A 363 20.78 -14.31 -12.79
CA PHE A 363 19.85 -13.23 -13.15
C PHE A 363 19.38 -13.30 -14.61
N GLY A 364 20.13 -13.97 -15.50
CA GLY A 364 19.72 -14.21 -16.88
C GLY A 364 18.50 -15.12 -17.03
N ALA A 365 18.13 -15.86 -15.99
CA ALA A 365 16.92 -16.68 -15.98
C ALA A 365 15.63 -15.90 -15.63
N LEU A 366 15.75 -14.63 -15.24
CA LEU A 366 14.61 -13.72 -15.07
C LEU A 366 14.22 -13.16 -16.44
N ASP A 367 12.92 -12.97 -16.68
CA ASP A 367 12.50 -12.25 -17.87
C ASP A 367 13.01 -10.79 -17.84
N PRO A 368 13.24 -10.15 -19.01
CA PRO A 368 13.83 -8.82 -19.06
C PRO A 368 13.04 -7.74 -18.30
N VAL A 369 11.71 -7.85 -18.23
CA VAL A 369 10.86 -6.89 -17.51
C VAL A 369 11.08 -7.05 -16.02
N THR A 370 11.00 -8.28 -15.50
CA THR A 370 11.27 -8.57 -14.08
C THR A 370 12.67 -8.11 -13.66
N ALA A 371 13.69 -8.40 -14.47
CA ALA A 371 15.07 -7.97 -14.18
C ALA A 371 15.18 -6.44 -14.14
N SER A 372 14.62 -5.75 -15.13
CA SER A 372 14.60 -4.29 -15.20
C SER A 372 13.87 -3.66 -14.02
N GLU A 373 12.71 -4.22 -13.63
CA GLU A 373 11.90 -3.70 -12.53
C GLU A 373 12.55 -3.93 -11.17
N LEU A 374 13.20 -5.08 -10.97
CA LEU A 374 14.02 -5.34 -9.79
C LEU A 374 15.13 -4.30 -9.65
N ILE A 375 15.88 -4.04 -10.72
CA ILE A 375 16.96 -3.05 -10.72
C ILE A 375 16.36 -1.65 -10.46
N ARG A 376 15.28 -1.28 -11.13
CA ARG A 376 14.62 0.03 -10.95
C ARG A 376 14.16 0.25 -9.51
N GLN A 377 13.62 -0.78 -8.86
CA GLN A 377 13.18 -0.72 -7.48
C GLN A 377 14.36 -0.48 -6.52
N LEU A 378 15.47 -1.20 -6.73
CA LEU A 378 16.69 -1.01 -5.94
C LEU A 378 17.37 0.34 -6.21
N GLU A 379 17.42 0.79 -7.47
CA GLU A 379 17.93 2.13 -7.82
C GLU A 379 17.10 3.24 -7.17
N ARG A 380 15.77 3.09 -7.15
CA ARG A 380 14.90 4.02 -6.44
C ARG A 380 15.16 3.99 -4.95
N ALA A 381 15.41 2.83 -4.35
CA ALA A 381 15.76 2.75 -2.94
C ALA A 381 17.13 3.37 -2.64
N ALA A 382 18.07 3.32 -3.59
CA ALA A 382 19.44 3.83 -3.45
C ALA A 382 19.62 5.34 -3.75
N ALA A 383 18.64 5.97 -4.41
CA ALA A 383 18.65 7.41 -4.72
C ALA A 383 18.24 8.27 -3.51
#